data_AF-A0A2M7PZ91-F1
#
_entry.id   AF-A0A2M7PZ91-F1
#
_cell.length_a   1.000
_cell.length_b   1.000
_cell.length_c   1.000
_cell.angle_alpha   90.00
_cell.angle_beta   90.00
_cell.angle_gamma   90.00
#
_symmetry.space_group_name_H-M   'P 1'
#
loop_
_entity.id
_entity.type
_entity.pdbx_description
1 polymer ?
#
loop_
_entity_poly.entity_id
_entity_poly.type
_entity_poly.pdbx_seq_one_letter_code
_entity_poly.pdbx_strand_id
1 'polypeptide(L)' 'MVVCPITSHHVDAPLFRLLLSADDGTGLNKPSQIMVDKLTAIKADRIRERIGSQMPVQGVALDTALKLWLGL' A
#
# COMPACT_ATOMS: atom_id res chain seq x y z
N MET A 1 11.18 4.27 -9.74
CA MET A 1 10.72 4.15 -8.34
C MET A 1 9.91 2.86 -8.22
N VAL A 2 10.05 2.11 -7.12
CA VAL A 2 9.24 0.90 -6.87
C VAL A 2 8.05 1.27 -6.00
N VAL A 3 6.86 0.79 -6.34
CA VAL A 3 5.60 1.13 -5.66
C VAL A 3 4.77 -0.13 -5.39
N CYS A 4 3.95 -0.08 -4.34
CA CYS A 4 2.84 -1.01 -4.12
C CYS A 4 1.54 -0.38 -4.59
N PRO A 5 0.82 -0.98 -5.55
CA PRO A 5 -0.51 -0.50 -5.94
C PRO A 5 -1.52 -0.59 -4.79
N ILE A 6 -2.55 0.26 -4.83
CA ILE A 6 -3.67 0.26 -3.89
C ILE A 6 -4.96 0.06 -4.68
N THR A 7 -5.91 -0.69 -4.12
CA THR A 7 -7.23 -0.92 -4.71
C THR A 7 -8.34 -0.87 -3.65
N SER A 8 -9.49 -0.31 -4.00
CA SER A 8 -10.70 -0.41 -3.16
C SER A 8 -11.49 -1.70 -3.39
N HIS A 9 -11.03 -2.58 -4.29
CA HIS A 9 -11.56 -3.93 -4.44
C HIS A 9 -10.87 -4.87 -3.46
N HIS A 10 -11.59 -5.27 -2.40
CA HIS A 10 -11.01 -6.10 -1.36
C HIS A 10 -10.95 -7.57 -1.77
N VAL A 11 -9.86 -8.22 -1.42
CA VAL A 11 -9.66 -9.67 -1.55
C VAL A 11 -9.24 -10.22 -0.20
N ASP A 12 -9.76 -11.39 0.14
CA ASP A 12 -9.38 -12.09 1.37
C ASP A 12 -8.01 -12.76 1.21
N ALA A 13 -6.96 -11.99 1.49
CA ALA A 13 -5.57 -12.41 1.43
C ALA A 13 -4.72 -11.61 2.44
N PRO A 14 -4.94 -11.84 3.75
CA PRO A 14 -4.47 -10.95 4.81
C PRO A 14 -2.94 -10.82 4.90
N LEU A 15 -2.18 -11.79 4.39
CA LEU A 15 -0.71 -11.79 4.43
C LEU A 15 -0.07 -10.70 3.56
N PHE A 16 -0.73 -10.28 2.49
CA PHE A 16 -0.17 -9.31 1.53
C PHE A 16 -1.20 -8.29 1.02
N ARG A 17 -2.44 -8.34 1.54
CA ARG A 17 -3.49 -7.34 1.33
C ARG A 17 -3.77 -6.57 2.62
N LEU A 18 -2.94 -5.57 2.88
CA LEU A 18 -3.03 -4.74 4.07
C LEU A 18 -4.13 -3.68 3.90
N LEU A 19 -5.07 -3.63 4.85
CA LEU A 19 -6.17 -2.68 4.82
C LEU A 19 -5.69 -1.26 5.18
N LEU A 20 -6.17 -0.29 4.42
CA LEU A 20 -6.06 1.14 4.64
C LEU A 20 -7.45 1.70 4.89
N SER A 21 -7.58 2.41 6.00
CA SER A 21 -8.76 3.21 6.30
C SER A 21 -8.88 4.37 5.31
N ALA A 22 -10.11 4.82 5.07
CA ALA A 22 -10.37 6.10 4.43
C ALA A 22 -10.44 7.17 5.52
N ASP A 23 -9.42 8.01 5.59
CA ASP A 23 -9.30 9.08 6.57
C ASP A 23 -8.41 10.22 6.03
N ASP A 24 -8.37 11.33 6.74
CA ASP A 24 -7.58 12.51 6.37
C ASP A 24 -6.07 12.23 6.34
N GLY A 25 -5.60 11.21 7.07
CA GLY A 25 -4.19 10.81 7.07
C GLY A 25 -3.79 10.16 5.74
N THR A 26 -4.60 9.22 5.28
CA THR A 26 -4.39 8.49 4.02
C THR A 26 -4.81 9.29 2.78
N GLY A 27 -5.77 10.20 2.92
CA GLY A 27 -6.39 10.93 1.81
C GLY A 27 -7.23 10.05 0.89
N LEU A 28 -7.62 8.86 1.35
CA LEU A 28 -8.43 7.93 0.58
C LEU A 28 -9.92 8.22 0.78
N ASN A 29 -10.68 8.23 -0.32
CA ASN A 29 -12.14 8.38 -0.28
C ASN A 29 -12.88 7.09 0.10
N LYS A 30 -12.21 5.93 0.02
CA LYS A 30 -12.78 4.61 0.31
C LYS A 30 -11.75 3.71 0.97
N PRO A 31 -12.13 2.86 1.93
CA PRO A 31 -11.25 1.85 2.48
C PRO A 31 -10.64 1.03 1.35
N SER A 32 -9.33 0.84 1.38
CA SER A 32 -8.58 0.24 0.27
C SER A 32 -7.53 -0.72 0.80
N GLN A 33 -6.94 -1.53 -0.07
CA GLN A 33 -5.88 -2.47 0.29
C GLN A 33 -4.60 -2.16 -0.48
N ILE A 34 -3.47 -2.20 0.22
CA ILE A 34 -2.15 -2.27 -0.41
C ILE A 34 -1.98 -3.66 -1.01
N MET A 35 -1.49 -3.74 -2.25
CA MET A 35 -1.23 -4.98 -2.97
C MET A 35 0.27 -5.30 -2.94
N VAL A 36 0.75 -5.87 -1.84
CA VAL A 36 2.19 -6.19 -1.65
C VAL A 36 2.67 -7.21 -2.70
N ASP A 37 1.78 -8.11 -3.13
CA ASP A 37 1.99 -9.09 -4.19
C ASP A 37 2.22 -8.48 -5.58
N LYS A 38 1.99 -7.17 -5.75
CA LYS A 38 2.03 -6.48 -7.05
C LYS A 38 3.04 -5.33 -7.10
N LEU A 39 4.13 -5.45 -6.36
CA LEU A 39 5.28 -4.53 -6.47
C LEU A 39 5.66 -4.30 -7.92
N THR A 40 5.75 -3.02 -8.32
CA THR A 40 6.05 -2.65 -9.69
C THR A 40 6.94 -1.43 -9.77
N ALA A 41 7.76 -1.37 -10.83
CA ALA A 41 8.60 -0.23 -11.12
C ALA A 41 7.86 0.74 -12.05
N ILE A 42 7.81 2.02 -11.65
CA ILE A 42 7.30 3.11 -12.47
C ILE A 42 8.36 4.20 -12.64
N LYS A 43 8.24 4.97 -13.73
CA LYS A 43 8.97 6.23 -13.89
C LYS A 43 8.45 7.25 -12.87
N ALA A 44 9.36 8.09 -12.35
CA ALA A 44 9.02 9.07 -11.30
C ALA A 44 8.03 10.14 -11.80
N ASP A 45 8.08 10.48 -13.09
CA ASP A 45 7.15 11.41 -13.77
C ASP A 45 5.67 10.95 -13.76
N ARG A 46 5.40 9.68 -13.45
CA ARG A 46 4.03 9.16 -13.30
C ARG A 46 3.40 9.53 -11.96
N ILE A 47 4.19 9.99 -10.99
CA ILE A 47 3.71 10.43 -9.68
C ILE A 47 3.35 11.90 -9.80
N ARG A 48 2.06 12.23 -9.60
CA ARG A 48 1.55 13.58 -9.83
C ARG A 48 1.40 14.38 -8.55
N GLU A 49 0.73 13.79 -7.57
CA GLU A 49 0.30 14.47 -6.36
C GLU A 49 0.40 13.53 -5.16
N ARG A 50 0.72 14.09 -4.00
CA ARG A 50 0.66 13.39 -2.72
C ARG A 50 -0.73 13.56 -2.13
N ILE A 51 -1.47 12.46 -2.03
CA ILE A 51 -2.83 12.46 -1.45
C ILE A 51 -2.83 12.31 0.08
N GLY A 52 -1.77 11.76 0.67
CA GLY A 52 -1.68 11.54 2.11
C GLY A 52 -0.35 10.91 2.54
N SER A 53 -0.29 10.42 3.78
CA SER A 53 0.82 9.63 4.32
C SER A 53 0.34 8.52 5.24
N GLN A 54 1.11 7.43 5.26
CA GLN A 54 0.90 6.33 6.20
C GLN A 54 1.28 6.76 7.63
N MET A 55 0.49 6.33 8.61
CA MET A 55 0.84 6.41 10.03
C MET A 55 1.98 5.42 10.35
N PRO A 56 2.83 5.69 11.37
CA PRO A 56 3.97 4.85 11.70
C PRO A 56 3.63 3.35 11.89
N VAL A 57 2.46 3.06 12.46
CA VAL A 57 1.98 1.69 12.73
C VAL A 57 1.75 0.88 11.45
N GLN A 58 1.29 1.52 10.37
CA GLN A 58 1.05 0.85 9.08
C GLN A 58 2.37 0.52 8.36
N GLY A 59 3.43 1.30 8.63
CA GLY A 59 4.77 1.05 8.10
C GLY A 59 5.35 -0.29 8.56
N VAL A 60 5.17 -0.67 9.83
CA VAL A 60 5.69 -1.94 10.37
C VAL A 60 5.02 -3.16 9.72
N ALA A 61 3.69 -3.10 9.54
CA ALA A 61 2.95 -4.17 8.89
C ALA A 61 3.35 -4.30 7.41
N LEU A 62 3.55 -3.18 6.73
CA LEU A 62 4.02 -3.15 5.34
C LEU A 62 5.42 -3.74 5.20
N ASP A 63 6.37 -3.32 6.04
CA ASP A 63 7.74 -3.86 6.03
C ASP A 63 7.76 -5.38 6.27
N THR A 64 6.92 -5.85 7.19
CA THR A 64 6.80 -7.30 7.48
C THR A 64 6.24 -8.05 6.28
N ALA A 65 5.17 -7.55 5.67
CA ALA A 65 4.57 -8.16 4.49
C ALA A 65 5.54 -8.14 3.29
N LEU A 66 6.31 -7.06 3.12
CA LEU A 66 7.33 -6.94 2.07
C LEU A 66 8.45 -7.96 2.26
N LYS A 67 8.97 -8.12 3.48
CA LYS A 67 9.99 -9.13 3.79
C LYS A 67 9.48 -10.54 3.50
N LEU A 68 8.26 -10.85 3.93
CA LEU A 68 7.62 -12.13 3.66
C LEU A 68 7.48 -12.39 2.15
N TRP A 69 7.01 -11.40 1.38
CA TRP A 69 6.81 -11.53 -0.07
C TRP A 69 8.13 -11.67 -0.84
N LEU A 70 9.18 -10.98 -0.39
CA LEU A 70 10.49 -10.98 -1.03
C LEU A 70 11.42 -12.10 -0.53
N GLY A 71 11.02 -12.85 0.50
CA GLY A 71 11.84 -13.89 1.12
C GLY A 71 13.05 -13.35 1.89
N LEU A 72 12.90 -12.20 2.55
CA LEU A 72 13.93 -11.48 3.32
C LEU A 72 13.76 -11.61 4.83
#